data_AF-A0A8I6R8R6-F1
#
_entry.id   AF-A0A8I6R8R6-F1
#
_cell.length_a   1.000
_cell.length_b   1.000
_cell.length_c   1.000
_cell.angle_alpha   90.00
_cell.angle_beta   90.00
_cell.angle_gamma   90.00
#
_symmetry.space_group_name_H-M   'P 1'
#
loop_
_entity.id
_entity.type
_entity.pdbx_description
1 polymer ?
#
loop_
_entity_poly.entity_id
_entity_poly.type
_entity_poly.pdbx_seq_one_letter_code
_entity_poly.pdbx_strand_id
1 'polypeptide(L)'
;MQFCAFLEYLRSLFIKLHLQVKYKKKITNLITQHSRVISMAMVANKLYNVQLLVIFIGLFVNLVSWLYLLVDEVQNTSRSPVAPGLLRLADSMWQICVIYFISSSCQLTKHEAEKFNQALFRLMTESSELCKNGKLQLHLTMNQTINFTACGFFTLGYPLVTSIIAAATTYLVILVQFSMPSN
;
A
#
# COMPACT_ATOMS: atom_id res chain seq x y z
N MET A 1 10.89 3.97 5.67
CA MET A 1 11.97 3.81 4.66
C MET A 1 12.34 2.35 4.41
N GLN A 2 12.70 1.55 5.43
CA GLN A 2 13.10 0.14 5.22
C GLN A 2 12.02 -0.75 4.57
N PHE A 3 10.76 -0.64 4.99
CA PHE A 3 9.66 -1.40 4.37
C PHE A 3 9.43 -1.05 2.88
N CYS A 4 9.50 0.25 2.53
CA CYS A 4 9.36 0.69 1.14
C CYS A 4 10.53 0.23 0.27
N ALA A 5 11.76 0.35 0.77
CA ALA A 5 12.94 -0.15 0.07
C ALA A 5 12.85 -1.67 -0.19
N PHE A 6 12.32 -2.41 0.78
CA PHE A 6 12.06 -3.83 0.64
C PHE A 6 10.96 -4.13 -0.40
N LEU A 7 9.87 -3.36 -0.42
CA LEU A 7 8.83 -3.47 -1.45
C LEU A 7 9.33 -3.09 -2.85
N GLU A 8 10.15 -2.06 -2.98
CA GLU A 8 10.76 -1.68 -4.26
C GLU A 8 11.72 -2.76 -4.77
N TYR A 9 12.49 -3.37 -3.87
CA TYR A 9 13.32 -4.53 -4.19
C TYR A 9 12.46 -5.71 -4.68
N LEU A 10 11.40 -6.06 -3.96
CA LEU A 10 10.44 -7.09 -4.37
C LEU A 10 9.80 -6.78 -5.74
N ARG A 11 9.39 -5.53 -5.96
CA ARG A 11 8.86 -5.06 -7.26
C ARG A 11 9.87 -5.27 -8.38
N SER A 12 11.13 -4.92 -8.16
CA SER A 12 12.20 -5.14 -9.16
C SER A 12 12.38 -6.62 -9.50
N LEU A 13 12.16 -7.51 -8.52
CA LEU A 13 12.23 -8.96 -8.70
C LEU A 13 11.04 -9.48 -9.52
N PHE A 14 9.82 -8.98 -9.26
CA PHE A 14 8.63 -9.28 -10.07
C PHE A 14 8.80 -8.85 -11.53
N ILE A 15 9.32 -7.64 -11.79
CA ILE A 15 9.56 -7.15 -13.16
C ILE A 15 10.56 -8.05 -13.90
N LYS A 16 11.68 -8.42 -13.26
CA LYS A 16 12.66 -9.35 -13.85
C LYS A 16 12.03 -10.71 -14.15
N LEU A 17 11.15 -11.19 -13.27
CA LEU A 17 10.44 -12.45 -13.46
C LEU A 17 9.47 -12.39 -14.64
N HIS A 18 8.70 -11.31 -14.76
CA HIS A 18 7.77 -11.08 -15.86
C HIS A 18 8.49 -11.04 -17.21
N LEU A 19 9.65 -10.39 -17.28
CA LEU A 19 10.50 -10.41 -18.48
C LEU A 19 10.89 -11.84 -18.86
N GLN A 20 11.27 -12.68 -17.89
CA GLN A 20 11.63 -14.08 -18.16
C GLN A 20 10.45 -14.94 -18.67
N VAL A 21 9.20 -14.62 -18.29
CA VAL A 21 7.99 -15.26 -18.86
C VAL A 21 7.92 -15.00 -20.36
N LYS A 22 8.17 -13.76 -20.77
CA LYS A 22 8.11 -13.34 -22.18
C LYS A 22 9.07 -14.12 -23.07
N TYR A 23 10.19 -14.59 -22.52
CA TYR A 23 11.20 -15.39 -23.24
C TYR A 23 10.98 -16.92 -23.17
N LYS A 24 9.84 -17.41 -22.64
CA LYS A 24 9.45 -18.85 -22.59
C LYS A 24 10.54 -19.82 -22.07
N LYS A 25 11.45 -19.36 -21.20
CA LYS A 25 12.56 -20.18 -20.70
C LYS A 25 12.10 -21.02 -19.50
N LYS A 26 12.18 -22.37 -19.58
CA LYS A 26 11.88 -23.35 -18.50
C LYS A 26 10.77 -22.90 -17.52
N ILE A 27 9.52 -22.95 -17.99
CA ILE A 27 8.32 -22.47 -17.28
C ILE A 27 8.24 -22.98 -15.83
N THR A 28 8.55 -24.26 -15.57
CA THR A 28 8.52 -24.86 -14.23
C THR A 28 9.45 -24.17 -13.22
N ASN A 29 10.63 -23.73 -13.66
CA ASN A 29 11.56 -22.99 -12.80
C ASN A 29 11.02 -21.58 -12.50
N LEU A 30 10.38 -20.95 -13.49
CA LEU A 30 9.80 -19.62 -13.36
C LEU A 30 8.63 -19.58 -12.37
N ILE A 31 7.78 -20.60 -12.39
CA ILE A 31 6.69 -20.77 -11.42
C ILE A 31 7.24 -20.93 -9.99
N THR A 32 8.30 -21.73 -9.84
CA THR A 32 8.95 -21.94 -8.54
C THR A 32 9.56 -20.64 -8.01
N GLN A 33 10.20 -19.87 -8.89
CA GLN A 33 10.72 -18.55 -8.55
C GLN A 33 9.60 -17.59 -8.16
N HIS A 34 8.51 -17.53 -8.93
CA HIS A 34 7.34 -16.70 -8.62
C HIS A 34 6.75 -17.02 -7.25
N SER A 35 6.52 -18.30 -6.97
CA SER A 35 6.02 -18.77 -5.68
C SER A 35 6.92 -18.35 -4.53
N ARG A 36 8.25 -18.41 -4.71
CA ARG A 36 9.21 -17.92 -3.71
C ARG A 36 9.11 -16.41 -3.50
N VAL A 37 9.00 -15.61 -4.57
CA VAL A 37 8.84 -14.15 -4.45
C VAL A 37 7.55 -13.78 -3.73
N ILE A 38 6.44 -14.44 -4.06
CA ILE A 38 5.15 -14.22 -3.37
C ILE A 38 5.25 -14.65 -1.91
N SER A 39 5.85 -15.80 -1.62
CA SER A 39 6.07 -16.25 -0.24
C SER A 39 6.91 -15.24 0.54
N MET A 40 7.95 -14.66 -0.06
CA MET A 40 8.75 -13.60 0.55
C MET A 40 7.93 -12.34 0.80
N ALA A 41 7.09 -11.94 -0.16
CA ALA A 41 6.18 -10.80 0.00
C ALA A 41 5.15 -11.03 1.13
N MET A 42 4.61 -12.24 1.25
CA MET A 42 3.69 -12.61 2.36
C MET A 42 4.40 -12.61 3.72
N VAL A 43 5.60 -13.19 3.81
CA VAL A 43 6.40 -13.20 5.04
C VAL A 43 6.75 -11.77 5.45
N ALA A 44 7.14 -10.92 4.50
CA ALA A 44 7.39 -9.52 4.78
C ALA A 44 6.12 -8.79 5.22
N ASN A 45 4.99 -9.01 4.56
CA ASN A 45 3.73 -8.44 5.02
C ASN A 45 3.43 -8.87 6.47
N LYS A 46 3.66 -10.13 6.82
CA LYS A 46 3.46 -10.65 8.19
C LYS A 46 4.45 -10.07 9.20
N LEU A 47 5.70 -9.82 8.82
CA LEU A 47 6.70 -9.23 9.72
C LEU A 47 6.45 -7.74 9.96
N TYR A 48 6.07 -7.02 8.91
CA TYR A 48 5.87 -5.58 8.97
C TYR A 48 4.43 -5.17 9.29
N ASN A 49 3.50 -6.11 9.49
CA ASN A 49 2.08 -5.79 9.68
C ASN A 49 1.82 -4.90 10.91
N VAL A 50 2.44 -5.19 12.06
CA VAL A 50 2.31 -4.41 13.30
C VAL A 50 3.02 -3.07 13.12
N GLN A 51 4.21 -3.08 12.51
CA GLN A 51 4.95 -1.86 12.24
C GLN A 51 4.17 -0.91 11.33
N LEU A 52 3.55 -1.43 10.27
CA LEU A 52 2.67 -0.66 9.38
C LEU A 52 1.47 -0.11 10.13
N LEU A 53 0.82 -0.92 10.98
CA LEU A 53 -0.31 -0.47 11.78
C LEU A 53 0.08 0.73 12.66
N VAL A 54 1.19 0.64 13.39
CA VAL A 54 1.68 1.71 14.24
C VAL A 54 2.05 2.96 13.42
N ILE A 55 2.69 2.78 12.26
CA ILE A 55 3.01 3.89 11.35
C ILE A 55 1.74 4.59 10.86
N PHE A 56 0.72 3.84 10.41
CA PHE A 56 -0.52 4.43 9.92
C PHE A 56 -1.31 5.15 11.02
N ILE A 57 -1.36 4.59 12.24
CA ILE A 57 -1.97 5.26 13.39
C ILE A 57 -1.22 6.56 13.70
N GLY A 58 0.11 6.52 13.77
CA GLY A 58 0.92 7.71 14.02
C GLY A 58 0.76 8.78 12.94
N LEU A 59 0.75 8.39 11.66
CA LEU A 59 0.51 9.31 10.54
C LEU A 59 -0.90 9.92 10.60
N PHE A 60 -1.90 9.13 10.97
CA PHE A 60 -3.28 9.60 11.12
C PHE A 60 -3.42 10.64 12.23
N VAL A 61 -2.89 10.35 13.42
CA VAL A 61 -2.95 11.27 14.57
C VAL A 61 -2.19 12.56 14.27
N ASN A 62 -1.00 12.46 13.66
CA ASN A 62 -0.25 13.63 13.23
C ASN A 62 -1.04 14.46 12.21
N LEU A 63 -1.62 13.83 11.19
CA LEU A 63 -2.39 14.53 10.15
C LEU A 63 -3.54 15.32 10.77
N VAL A 64 -4.35 14.70 11.64
CA VAL A 64 -5.45 15.37 12.32
C VAL A 64 -4.95 16.51 13.21
N SER A 65 -3.85 16.30 13.95
CA SER A 65 -3.28 17.32 14.85
C SER A 65 -2.78 18.53 14.08
N TRP A 66 -2.04 18.33 12.99
CA TRP A 66 -1.53 19.43 12.16
C TRP A 66 -2.63 20.20 11.46
N LEU A 67 -3.66 19.50 10.95
CA LEU A 67 -4.81 20.14 10.33
C LEU A 67 -5.64 20.93 11.36
N TYR A 68 -5.81 20.43 12.58
CA TYR A 68 -6.48 21.17 13.65
C TYR A 68 -5.72 22.45 14.03
N LEU A 69 -4.40 22.36 14.26
CA LEU A 69 -3.55 23.52 14.56
C LEU A 69 -3.55 24.54 13.42
N LEU A 70 -3.72 24.09 12.18
CA LEU A 70 -3.86 24.98 11.04
C LEU A 70 -5.20 25.73 11.08
N VAL A 71 -6.30 25.03 11.37
CA VAL A 71 -7.62 25.66 11.45
C VAL A 71 -7.69 26.67 12.60
N ASP A 72 -7.15 26.32 13.77
CA ASP A 72 -7.09 27.22 14.92
C ASP A 72 -6.30 28.51 14.60
N GLU A 73 -5.16 28.38 13.92
CA GLU A 73 -4.34 29.51 13.48
C GLU A 73 -5.11 30.43 12.51
N VAL A 74 -5.85 29.85 11.56
CA VAL A 74 -6.66 30.61 10.60
C VAL A 74 -7.82 31.34 11.30
N GLN A 75 -8.43 30.75 12.33
CA GLN A 75 -9.49 31.39 13.11
C GLN A 75 -8.95 32.52 14.00
N ASN A 76 -7.76 32.35 14.58
CA ASN A 76 -7.13 33.29 15.50
C ASN A 76 -6.20 34.31 14.79
N THR A 77 -6.43 34.57 13.50
CA THR A 77 -5.62 35.37 12.53
C THR A 77 -5.13 36.75 13.01
N SER A 78 -5.59 37.27 14.15
CA SER A 78 -5.21 38.61 14.63
C SER A 78 -3.76 38.76 15.15
N ARG A 79 -2.92 37.71 15.25
CA ARG A 79 -1.63 37.84 15.95
C ARG A 79 -0.42 37.02 15.46
N SER A 80 -0.50 36.35 14.32
CA SER A 80 0.53 35.39 13.91
C SER A 80 1.18 35.69 12.55
N PRO A 81 2.51 35.48 12.41
CA PRO A 81 3.16 35.51 11.11
C PRO A 81 2.61 34.39 10.20
N VAL A 82 2.48 34.67 8.90
CA VAL A 82 2.02 33.69 7.89
C VAL A 82 2.94 32.46 7.73
N ALA A 83 4.18 32.56 8.21
CA ALA A 83 5.23 31.54 8.05
C ALA A 83 4.90 30.18 8.70
N PRO A 84 4.51 30.08 10.00
CA PRO A 84 4.11 28.81 10.61
C PRO A 84 2.93 28.12 9.91
N GLY A 85 1.96 28.86 9.37
CA GLY A 85 0.83 28.27 8.64
C GLY A 85 1.26 27.52 7.37
N LEU A 86 2.16 28.13 6.57
CA LEU A 86 2.70 27.50 5.36
C LEU A 86 3.52 26.24 5.65
N LEU A 87 4.32 26.24 6.71
CA LEU A 87 5.08 25.06 7.13
C LEU A 87 4.15 23.91 7.53
N ARG A 88 3.07 24.19 8.27
CA ARG A 88 2.08 23.18 8.68
C ARG A 88 1.31 22.59 7.48
N LEU A 89 0.98 23.41 6.49
CA LEU A 89 0.41 22.94 5.22
C LEU A 89 1.37 21.99 4.50
N ALA A 90 2.64 22.37 4.40
CA ALA A 90 3.67 21.56 3.76
C ALA A 90 3.84 20.21 4.47
N ASP A 91 3.89 20.19 5.80
CA ASP A 91 4.00 18.97 6.60
C ASP A 91 2.76 18.05 6.44
N SER A 92 1.56 18.64 6.40
CA SER A 92 0.33 17.87 6.17
C SER A 92 0.32 17.22 4.78
N MET A 93 0.75 17.97 3.75
CA MET A 93 0.89 17.44 2.39
C MET A 93 1.96 16.34 2.32
N TRP A 94 3.09 16.52 3.00
CA TRP A 94 4.14 15.51 3.10
C TRP A 94 3.61 14.19 3.70
N GLN A 95 2.82 14.26 4.77
CA GLN A 95 2.23 13.07 5.40
C GLN A 95 1.27 12.33 4.46
N ILE A 96 0.42 13.06 3.73
CA ILE A 96 -0.47 12.48 2.71
C ILE A 96 0.35 11.81 1.61
N CYS A 97 1.44 12.44 1.15
CA CYS A 97 2.34 11.85 0.16
C CYS A 97 2.98 10.55 0.67
N VAL A 98 3.39 10.47 1.93
CA VAL A 98 3.96 9.24 2.54
C VAL A 98 2.92 8.12 2.59
N ILE A 99 1.69 8.41 3.03
CA ILE A 99 0.57 7.46 3.05
C ILE A 99 0.29 6.93 1.64
N TYR A 100 0.24 7.83 0.66
CA TYR A 100 0.03 7.49 -0.73
C TYR A 100 1.16 6.63 -1.30
N PHE A 101 2.42 6.97 -1.01
CA PHE A 101 3.59 6.24 -1.49
C PHE A 101 3.64 4.79 -0.97
N ILE A 102 3.37 4.59 0.33
CA ILE A 102 3.30 3.25 0.93
C ILE A 102 2.16 2.45 0.29
N SER A 103 0.97 3.04 0.21
CA SER A 103 -0.22 2.38 -0.33
C SER A 103 -0.06 2.05 -1.82
N SER A 104 0.54 2.94 -2.60
CA SER A 104 0.83 2.74 -4.03
C SER A 104 1.88 1.63 -4.22
N SER A 105 2.92 1.57 -3.39
CA SER A 105 3.92 0.50 -3.46
C SER A 105 3.31 -0.89 -3.22
N CYS A 106 2.42 -1.01 -2.22
CA CYS A 106 1.66 -2.23 -1.97
C CYS A 106 0.75 -2.59 -3.16
N GLN A 107 0.01 -1.60 -3.69
CA GLN A 107 -0.92 -1.80 -4.79
C GLN A 107 -0.20 -2.20 -6.09
N LEU A 108 0.92 -1.56 -6.42
CA LEU A 108 1.73 -1.89 -7.59
C LEU A 108 2.29 -3.30 -7.49
N THR A 109 2.80 -3.70 -6.31
CA THR A 109 3.32 -5.06 -6.10
C THR A 109 2.22 -6.10 -6.25
N LYS A 110 1.04 -5.83 -5.68
CA LYS A 110 -0.15 -6.69 -5.85
C LYS A 110 -0.54 -6.80 -7.32
N HIS A 111 -0.61 -5.68 -8.03
CA HIS A 111 -1.00 -5.63 -9.44
C HIS A 111 -0.01 -6.40 -10.33
N GLU A 112 1.30 -6.26 -10.10
CA GLU A 112 2.31 -6.97 -10.88
C GLU A 112 2.24 -8.50 -10.66
N ALA A 113 1.98 -8.93 -9.41
CA ALA A 113 1.75 -10.35 -9.10
C ALA A 113 0.48 -10.90 -9.79
N GLU A 114 -0.61 -10.12 -9.81
CA GLU A 114 -1.84 -10.49 -10.51
C GLU A 114 -1.62 -10.58 -12.03
N LYS A 115 -0.89 -9.62 -12.61
CA LYS A 115 -0.56 -9.61 -14.04
C LYS A 115 0.28 -10.82 -14.44
N PHE A 116 1.24 -11.21 -13.60
CA PHE A 116 2.00 -12.45 -13.81
C PHE A 116 1.09 -13.67 -13.75
N ASN A 117 0.21 -13.78 -12.76
CA ASN A 117 -0.75 -14.89 -12.65
C ASN A 117 -1.64 -14.98 -13.90
N GLN A 118 -2.14 -13.86 -14.42
CA GLN A 118 -2.92 -13.84 -15.66
C GLN A 118 -2.10 -14.29 -16.88
N ALA A 119 -0.85 -13.84 -17.01
CA ALA A 119 0.03 -14.25 -18.10
C ALA A 119 0.34 -15.76 -18.03
N LEU A 120 0.57 -16.28 -16.83
CA LEU A 120 0.79 -17.71 -16.60
C LEU A 120 -0.45 -18.54 -16.93
N PHE A 121 -1.64 -18.06 -16.55
CA PHE A 121 -2.91 -18.73 -16.86
C PHE A 121 -3.18 -18.81 -18.36
N ARG A 122 -2.90 -17.72 -19.10
CA ARG A 122 -2.98 -17.71 -20.57
C ARG A 122 -2.03 -18.75 -21.18
N LEU A 123 -0.78 -18.77 -20.72
CA LEU A 123 0.24 -19.71 -21.21
C LEU A 123 -0.14 -21.17 -20.93
N MET A 124 -0.74 -21.47 -19.77
CA MET A 124 -1.27 -22.80 -19.46
C MET A 124 -2.42 -23.19 -20.40
N THR A 125 -3.34 -22.28 -20.67
CA THR A 125 -4.51 -22.54 -21.53
C THR A 125 -4.07 -22.81 -22.98
N GLU A 126 -3.02 -22.14 -23.45
CA GLU A 126 -2.46 -22.34 -24.79
C GLU A 126 -1.63 -23.63 -24.94
N SER A 127 -1.15 -24.23 -23.85
CA SER A 127 -0.28 -25.40 -23.89
C SER A 127 -0.88 -26.62 -23.20
N SER A 128 -1.41 -27.56 -24.00
CA SER A 128 -2.06 -28.78 -23.54
C SER A 128 -1.16 -29.68 -22.66
N GLU A 129 0.16 -29.64 -22.86
CA GLU A 129 1.14 -30.34 -22.02
C GLU A 129 1.28 -29.73 -20.61
N LEU A 130 1.22 -28.40 -20.48
CA LEU A 130 1.29 -27.74 -19.17
C LEU A 130 -0.03 -27.82 -18.42
N CYS A 131 -1.16 -27.88 -19.13
CA CYS A 131 -2.48 -28.08 -18.54
C CYS A 131 -2.59 -29.44 -17.80
N LYS A 132 -1.85 -30.47 -18.26
CA LYS A 132 -1.78 -31.78 -17.59
C LYS A 132 -0.92 -31.79 -16.32
N ASN A 133 -0.18 -30.72 -16.03
CA ASN A 133 0.60 -30.62 -14.79
C ASN A 133 -0.33 -30.24 -13.62
N GLY A 134 -0.85 -31.24 -12.91
CA GLY A 134 -1.73 -31.02 -11.74
C GLY A 134 -1.10 -30.13 -10.65
N LYS A 135 0.23 -30.17 -10.49
CA LYS A 135 0.95 -29.23 -9.60
C LYS A 135 0.80 -27.77 -10.03
N LEU A 136 0.77 -27.51 -11.34
CA LEU A 136 0.65 -26.17 -11.88
C LEU A 136 -0.78 -25.66 -11.81
N GLN A 137 -1.74 -26.54 -12.06
CA GLN A 137 -3.17 -26.23 -11.95
C GLN A 137 -3.52 -25.90 -10.50
N LEU A 138 -3.06 -26.71 -9.54
CA LEU A 138 -3.20 -26.42 -8.11
C LEU A 138 -2.56 -25.08 -7.72
N HIS A 139 -1.37 -24.77 -8.26
CA HIS A 139 -0.66 -23.51 -7.99
C HIS A 139 -1.43 -22.27 -8.48
N LEU A 140 -2.10 -22.37 -9.62
CA LEU A 140 -2.96 -21.33 -10.19
C LEU A 140 -4.31 -21.23 -9.47
N THR A 141 -4.94 -22.37 -9.14
CA THR A 141 -6.22 -22.44 -8.41
C THR A 141 -6.08 -21.95 -6.97
N MET A 142 -4.91 -22.13 -6.34
CA MET A 142 -4.57 -21.55 -5.04
C MET A 142 -4.48 -20.02 -5.06
N ASN A 143 -4.66 -19.39 -6.22
CA ASN A 143 -4.96 -17.96 -6.39
C ASN A 143 -4.08 -17.09 -5.48
N GLN A 144 -2.77 -17.06 -5.77
CA GLN A 144 -1.78 -16.31 -5.00
C GLN A 144 -1.97 -14.78 -5.14
N THR A 145 -3.16 -14.31 -4.81
CA THR A 145 -3.52 -12.90 -4.70
C THR A 145 -2.86 -12.38 -3.44
N ILE A 146 -1.81 -11.57 -3.61
CA ILE A 146 -1.14 -10.95 -2.48
C ILE A 146 -2.07 -9.84 -1.97
N ASN A 147 -2.79 -10.12 -0.90
CA ASN A 147 -3.49 -9.09 -0.14
C ASN A 147 -2.57 -8.61 0.97
N PHE A 148 -1.95 -7.46 0.75
CA PHE A 148 -1.22 -6.76 1.80
C PHE A 148 -2.25 -6.26 2.82
N THR A 149 -2.18 -6.77 4.04
CA THR A 149 -3.03 -6.34 5.16
C THR A 149 -2.17 -5.96 6.37
N ALA A 150 -2.56 -4.89 7.05
CA ALA A 150 -1.98 -4.51 8.34
C ALA A 150 -2.77 -5.18 9.46
N CYS A 151 -2.20 -6.24 10.03
CA CYS A 151 -2.74 -7.03 11.15
C CYS A 151 -4.15 -7.59 10.90
N GLY A 152 -4.59 -7.68 9.63
CA GLY A 152 -5.96 -8.05 9.28
C GLY A 152 -7.02 -6.96 9.51
N PHE A 153 -6.63 -5.79 10.03
CA PHE A 153 -7.56 -4.66 10.27
C PHE A 153 -7.92 -3.93 8.98
N PHE A 154 -6.94 -3.68 8.11
CA PHE A 154 -7.17 -3.00 6.84
C PHE A 154 -6.23 -3.48 5.73
N THR A 155 -6.76 -3.47 4.51
CA THR A 155 -6.03 -3.81 3.29
C THR A 155 -5.25 -2.59 2.81
N LEU A 156 -3.95 -2.77 2.57
CA LEU A 156 -3.03 -1.76 2.08
C LEU A 156 -3.25 -1.54 0.57
N GLY A 157 -3.76 -0.36 0.22
CA GLY A 157 -4.04 0.04 -1.16
C GLY A 157 -4.76 1.39 -1.22
N TYR A 158 -5.20 1.80 -2.41
CA TYR A 158 -5.90 3.08 -2.60
C TYR A 158 -7.14 3.29 -1.70
N PRO A 159 -7.96 2.25 -1.38
CA PRO A 159 -9.08 2.41 -0.45
C PRO A 159 -8.65 2.85 0.95
N LEU A 160 -7.46 2.48 1.42
CA LEU A 160 -6.95 2.92 2.72
C LEU A 160 -6.69 4.43 2.74
N VAL A 161 -6.14 4.97 1.64
CA VAL A 161 -5.86 6.40 1.50
C VAL A 161 -7.15 7.21 1.58
N THR A 162 -8.19 6.79 0.85
CA THR A 162 -9.49 7.47 0.87
C THR A 162 -10.16 7.38 2.24
N SER A 163 -10.08 6.22 2.92
CA SER A 163 -10.58 6.07 4.29
C SER A 163 -9.86 6.98 5.29
N ILE A 164 -8.53 7.11 5.18
CA ILE A 164 -7.76 8.00 6.06
C ILE A 164 -8.16 9.47 5.85
N ILE A 165 -8.28 9.92 4.60
CA ILE A 165 -8.67 11.31 4.29
C ILE A 165 -10.10 11.58 4.79
N ALA A 166 -11.03 10.66 4.54
CA ALA A 166 -12.41 10.78 5.01
C ALA A 166 -12.48 10.86 6.53
N ALA A 167 -11.82 9.93 7.24
CA ALA A 167 -11.78 9.93 8.70
C ALA A 167 -11.12 11.21 9.25
N ALA A 168 -9.98 11.63 8.70
CA ALA A 168 -9.29 12.85 9.14
C ALA A 168 -10.20 14.08 9.00
N THR A 169 -10.94 14.17 7.89
CA THR A 169 -11.93 15.24 7.67
C THR A 169 -13.06 15.17 8.71
N THR A 170 -13.61 13.98 8.99
CA THR A 170 -14.65 13.80 10.02
C THR A 170 -14.17 14.22 11.40
N TYR A 171 -12.99 13.76 11.83
CA TYR A 171 -12.43 14.16 13.13
C TYR A 171 -12.11 15.65 13.20
N LEU A 172 -11.62 16.24 12.11
CA LEU A 172 -11.38 17.68 12.06
C LEU A 172 -12.67 18.48 12.24
N VAL A 173 -13.75 18.10 11.55
CA VAL A 173 -15.06 18.75 11.71
C VAL A 173 -15.52 18.67 13.16
N ILE A 174 -15.39 17.49 13.79
CA ILE A 174 -15.74 17.28 15.19
C ILE A 174 -14.90 18.19 16.11
N LEU A 175 -13.57 18.19 15.95
CA LEU A 175 -12.67 19.01 16.77
C LEU A 175 -12.96 20.50 16.66
N VAL A 176 -13.23 20.99 15.44
CA VAL A 176 -13.58 22.38 15.19
C VAL A 176 -14.92 22.73 15.82
N GLN A 177 -15.91 21.84 15.77
CA GLN A 177 -17.20 22.05 16.43
C GLN A 177 -17.06 22.15 17.95
N PHE A 178 -16.22 21.33 18.56
CA PHE A 178 -15.96 21.38 20.00
C PHE A 178 -15.05 22.54 20.43
N SER A 179 -14.25 23.10 19.53
CA SER A 179 -13.40 24.25 19.84
C SER A 179 -14.12 25.59 19.72
N MET A 180 -15.28 25.65 19.05
CA MET A 180 -16.09 26.86 19.01
C MET A 180 -16.79 27.08 20.36
N PRO A 181 -16.65 28.26 20.99
CA PRO A 181 -17.34 28.55 22.24
C PRO A 181 -18.86 28.49 22.00
N SER A 182 -19.58 27.76 22.86
CA SER A 182 -21.04 27.77 22.89
C SER A 182 -21.51 29.16 23.31
N ASN A 183 -21.90 29.98 22.33
CA ASN A 183 -22.65 31.21 22.58
C ASN A 183 -24.03 30.90 23.16
#